data_AF-A0AAV9Z0W1-F1
#
_entry.id   AF-A0AAV9Z0W1-F1
#
_cell.length_a   1.000
_cell.length_b   1.000
_cell.length_c   1.000
_cell.angle_alpha   90.00
_cell.angle_beta   90.00
_cell.angle_gamma   90.00
#
_symmetry.space_group_name_H-M   'P 1'
#
loop_
_entity.id
_entity.type
_entity.pdbx_description
1 polymer ?
#
loop_
_entity_poly.entity_id
_entity_poly.type
_entity_poly.pdbx_seq_one_letter_code
_entity_poly.pdbx_strand_id
1 'polypeptide(L)'
;MARAGEMQSWVVLDNIIDMVHGRPPAATYKPIMGLEGSIKLTLGKSRLALYSQNEGTEILIPANSKRLPVDLEIARGWKHFGANIKQAKLAADMVAKPNL
;
A
#
# COMPACT_ATOMS: atom_id res chain seq x y z
N MET A 1 -6.36 8.16 -3.72
CA MET A 1 -5.50 9.30 -3.33
C MET A 1 -4.08 8.83 -2.98
N ALA A 2 -3.84 8.05 -1.91
CA ALA A 2 -2.48 7.61 -1.56
C ALA A 2 -1.74 6.80 -2.66
N ARG A 3 -2.43 5.87 -3.33
CA ARG A 3 -1.84 5.07 -4.41
C ARG A 3 -1.39 5.89 -5.62
N ALA A 4 -2.15 6.92 -6.00
CA ALA A 4 -1.79 7.80 -7.10
C ALA A 4 -0.56 8.65 -6.77
N GLY A 5 -0.47 9.15 -5.53
CA GLY A 5 0.74 9.83 -5.05
C GLY A 5 1.96 8.90 -5.07
N GLU A 6 1.80 7.65 -4.64
CA GLU A 6 2.87 6.64 -4.71
C GLU A 6 3.32 6.38 -6.16
N MET A 7 2.38 6.11 -7.09
CA MET A 7 2.71 5.85 -8.49
C MET A 7 3.39 7.04 -9.18
N GLN A 8 2.93 8.26 -8.90
CA GLN A 8 3.58 9.47 -9.41
C GLN A 8 4.99 9.67 -8.82
N SER A 9 5.21 9.29 -7.56
CA SER A 9 6.53 9.37 -6.92
C SER A 9 7.54 8.46 -7.63
N TRP A 10 7.12 7.27 -8.06
CA TRP A 10 7.96 6.37 -8.86
C TRP A 10 8.32 6.97 -10.23
N VAL A 11 7.36 7.58 -10.93
CA VAL A 11 7.61 8.26 -12.21
C VAL A 11 8.65 9.37 -12.06
N VAL A 12 8.55 10.17 -10.99
CA VAL A 12 9.53 11.23 -10.69
C VAL A 12 10.90 10.65 -10.37
N LEU A 13 10.95 9.59 -9.56
CA LEU A 13 12.20 8.91 -9.21
C LEU A 13 12.93 8.40 -10.46
N ASP A 14 12.23 7.70 -11.34
CA ASP A 14 12.80 7.14 -12.57
C ASP A 14 13.40 8.24 -13.46
N ASN A 15 12.67 9.34 -13.61
CA ASN A 15 13.15 10.51 -14.37
C ASN A 15 14.39 11.16 -13.74
N ILE A 16 14.47 11.23 -12.41
CA ILE A 16 15.67 11.73 -11.71
C ILE A 16 16.87 10.80 -11.97
N ILE A 17 16.66 9.49 -11.88
CA ILE A 17 17.70 8.48 -12.14
C ILE A 17 18.19 8.61 -13.59
N ASP A 18 17.28 8.76 -14.56
CA ASP A 18 17.66 8.97 -15.95
C ASP A 18 18.51 10.22 -16.16
N MET A 19 18.13 11.35 -15.55
CA MET A 19 18.91 12.59 -15.62
C MET A 19 20.30 12.44 -14.99
N VAL A 20 20.43 11.74 -13.86
CA VAL A 20 21.72 11.45 -13.23
C VAL A 20 22.65 10.64 -14.17
N HIS A 21 22.08 9.80 -15.01
CA HIS A 21 22.81 9.02 -16.02
C HIS A 21 22.96 9.74 -17.37
N GLY A 22 22.61 11.02 -17.48
CA GLY A 22 22.71 11.81 -18.71
C GLY A 22 21.67 11.45 -19.79
N ARG A 23 20.62 10.71 -19.42
CA ARG A 23 19.48 10.42 -20.30
C ARG A 23 18.37 11.45 -20.10
N PRO A 24 17.57 11.75 -21.14
CA PRO A 24 16.40 12.61 -20.98
C PRO A 24 15.34 11.91 -20.11
N PRO A 25 14.58 12.66 -19.29
CA PRO A 25 13.45 12.10 -18.55
C PRO A 25 12.35 11.67 -19.52
N ALA A 26 12.00 10.38 -19.52
CA ALA A 26 11.06 9.79 -20.47
C ALA A 26 9.82 9.15 -19.81
N ALA A 27 9.86 8.91 -18.48
CA ALA A 27 8.76 8.29 -17.78
C ALA A 27 7.56 9.24 -17.71
N THR A 28 6.41 8.76 -18.18
CA THR A 28 5.14 9.50 -18.16
C THR A 28 4.14 8.78 -17.27
N TYR A 29 3.52 9.52 -16.36
CA TYR A 29 2.49 8.97 -15.50
C TYR A 29 1.24 8.59 -16.30
N LYS A 30 0.83 7.32 -16.16
CA LYS A 30 -0.40 6.78 -16.73
C LYS A 30 -1.19 6.12 -15.59
N PRO A 31 -2.34 6.68 -15.18
CA PRO A 31 -3.14 6.11 -14.10
C PRO A 31 -3.60 4.69 -14.43
N ILE A 32 -3.38 3.77 -13.50
CA ILE A 32 -3.94 2.42 -13.55
C ILE A 32 -5.29 2.45 -12.82
N MET A 33 -6.35 2.81 -13.54
CA MET A 33 -7.68 3.07 -12.96
C MET A 33 -8.19 1.91 -12.09
N GLY A 34 -8.00 0.66 -12.54
CA GLY A 34 -8.39 -0.54 -11.80
C GLY A 34 -7.66 -0.75 -10.47
N LEU A 35 -6.54 -0.06 -10.23
CA LEU A 35 -5.76 -0.16 -8.99
C LEU A 35 -5.85 1.15 -8.18
N GLU A 36 -5.59 2.27 -8.82
CA GLU A 36 -5.49 3.59 -8.20
C GLU A 36 -6.85 4.22 -7.93
N GLY A 37 -7.84 3.93 -8.79
CA GLY A 37 -9.24 4.33 -8.63
C GLY A 37 -10.04 3.42 -7.70
N SER A 38 -9.45 2.31 -7.22
CA SER A 38 -10.16 1.38 -6.36
C SER A 38 -10.44 1.96 -4.97
N ILE A 39 -11.68 1.78 -4.51
CA ILE A 39 -12.14 2.16 -3.18
C ILE A 39 -12.02 0.95 -2.27
N LYS A 40 -11.11 1.02 -1.28
CA LYS A 40 -10.94 0.00 -0.24
C LYS A 40 -11.64 0.46 1.03
N LEU A 41 -12.78 -0.16 1.34
CA LEU A 41 -13.49 0.06 2.59
C LEU A 41 -13.14 -1.04 3.57
N THR A 42 -12.54 -0.67 4.70
CA THR A 42 -12.21 -1.62 5.77
C THR A 42 -13.39 -1.74 6.73
N LEU A 43 -13.87 -2.97 6.94
CA LEU A 43 -15.07 -3.30 7.73
C LEU A 43 -14.66 -3.97 9.05
N GLY A 44 -13.93 -3.24 9.88
CA GLY A 44 -13.29 -3.77 11.08
C GLY A 44 -11.94 -4.46 10.80
N LYS A 45 -11.44 -5.26 11.73
CA LYS A 45 -10.04 -5.75 11.73
C LYS A 45 -9.69 -6.79 10.65
N SER A 46 -10.67 -7.51 10.13
CA SER A 46 -10.42 -8.70 9.28
C SER A 46 -11.32 -8.80 8.06
N ARG A 47 -12.07 -7.73 7.76
CA ARG A 47 -13.00 -7.66 6.63
C ARG A 47 -12.76 -6.39 5.86
N LEU A 48 -12.89 -6.46 4.55
CA LEU A 48 -12.92 -5.31 3.67
C LEU A 48 -13.80 -5.57 2.46
N ALA A 49 -14.27 -4.49 1.86
CA ALA A 49 -14.84 -4.48 0.53
C ALA A 49 -13.93 -3.62 -0.36
N LEU A 50 -13.46 -4.17 -1.46
CA LEU A 50 -12.74 -3.43 -2.49
C LEU A 50 -13.66 -3.28 -3.69
N TYR A 51 -14.02 -2.05 -4.02
CA TYR A 51 -14.66 -1.71 -5.28
C TYR A 51 -13.58 -1.22 -6.25
N SER A 52 -13.65 -1.67 -7.49
CA SER A 52 -12.82 -1.15 -8.57
C SER A 52 -13.58 -1.16 -9.87
N GLN A 53 -13.29 -0.19 -10.73
CA GLN A 53 -13.79 -0.12 -12.09
C GLN A 53 -12.60 -0.14 -13.04
N ASN A 54 -12.63 -1.06 -14.01
CA ASN A 54 -11.63 -1.13 -15.06
C ASN A 54 -12.32 -1.29 -16.42
N GLU A 55 -12.10 -0.35 -17.33
CA GLU A 55 -12.61 -0.41 -18.71
C GLU A 55 -14.11 -0.72 -18.80
N GLY A 56 -14.92 -0.11 -17.92
CA GLY A 56 -16.37 -0.31 -17.85
C GLY A 56 -16.82 -1.58 -17.11
N THR A 57 -15.88 -2.46 -16.73
CA THR A 57 -16.16 -3.61 -15.86
C THR A 57 -16.09 -3.17 -14.41
N GLU A 58 -17.17 -3.39 -13.66
CA GLU A 58 -17.22 -3.16 -12.22
C GLU A 58 -16.88 -4.46 -11.48
N ILE A 59 -15.98 -4.35 -10.51
CA ILE A 59 -15.53 -5.49 -9.71
C ILE A 59 -15.70 -5.13 -8.24
N LEU A 60 -16.47 -5.95 -7.52
CA LEU A 60 -16.59 -5.90 -6.07
C LEU A 60 -15.93 -7.14 -5.47
N ILE A 61 -14.86 -6.93 -4.71
CA ILE A 61 -14.12 -8.00 -4.05
C ILE A 61 -14.39 -7.92 -2.54
N PRO A 62 -15.26 -8.79 -2.00
CA PRO A 62 -15.32 -8.99 -0.55
C PRO A 62 -14.08 -9.77 -0.12
N ALA A 63 -13.31 -9.24 0.83
CA ALA A 63 -12.19 -9.97 1.40
C ALA A 63 -12.42 -10.12 2.91
N ASN A 64 -12.72 -11.35 3.31
CA ASN A 64 -12.90 -11.76 4.70
C ASN A 64 -11.78 -12.73 5.03
N SER A 65 -10.72 -12.26 5.70
CA SER A 65 -9.58 -13.11 6.00
C SER A 65 -8.94 -12.75 7.32
N LYS A 66 -8.65 -13.78 8.13
CA LYS A 66 -7.83 -13.68 9.34
C LYS A 66 -6.39 -13.22 9.04
N ARG A 67 -5.98 -13.23 7.77
CA ARG A 67 -4.67 -12.76 7.29
C ARG A 67 -4.69 -11.32 6.78
N LEU A 68 -5.86 -10.66 6.73
CA LEU A 68 -5.87 -9.25 6.42
C LEU A 68 -5.18 -8.49 7.55
N PRO A 69 -4.24 -7.59 7.22
CA PRO A 69 -3.52 -6.83 8.22
C PRO A 69 -4.53 -5.99 8.99
N VAL A 70 -4.47 -6.12 10.32
CA VAL A 70 -5.46 -5.62 11.28
C VAL A 70 -5.64 -4.11 11.25
N ASP A 71 -4.66 -3.38 10.71
CA ASP A 71 -4.58 -1.93 10.80
C ASP A 71 -4.21 -1.29 9.45
N LEU A 72 -5.04 -1.39 8.42
CA LEU A 72 -4.86 -0.64 7.15
C LEU A 72 -3.46 -0.77 6.50
N GLU A 73 -2.77 -1.89 6.71
CA GLU A 73 -1.37 -2.07 6.27
C GLU A 73 -0.37 -1.06 6.88
N ILE A 74 -0.64 -0.46 8.04
CA ILE A 74 0.26 0.46 8.76
C ILE A 74 1.66 -0.13 8.94
N ALA A 75 1.76 -1.43 9.21
CA ALA A 75 3.04 -2.14 9.27
C ALA A 75 3.84 -2.05 7.96
N ARG A 76 3.16 -2.08 6.81
CA ARG A 76 3.79 -1.90 5.49
C ARG A 76 4.25 -0.45 5.30
N GLY A 77 3.45 0.51 5.75
CA GLY A 77 3.84 1.93 5.79
C GLY A 77 5.11 2.15 6.60
N TRP A 78 5.17 1.66 7.84
CA TRP A 78 6.37 1.74 8.68
C TRP A 78 7.58 1.03 8.08
N LYS A 79 7.37 -0.13 7.42
CA LYS A 79 8.45 -0.82 6.70
C LYS A 79 9.05 0.06 5.61
N HIS A 80 8.25 0.89 4.94
CA HIS A 80 8.72 1.81 3.91
C HIS A 80 9.68 2.88 4.47
N PHE A 81 9.51 3.26 5.74
CA PHE A 81 10.43 4.15 6.48
C PHE A 81 11.59 3.40 7.16
N GLY A 82 11.83 2.13 6.81
CA GLY A 82 12.93 1.33 7.35
C GLY A 82 12.65 0.64 8.68
N ALA A 83 11.41 0.66 9.18
CA ALA A 83 11.09 0.01 10.44
C ALA A 83 11.22 -1.52 10.36
N ASN A 84 11.84 -2.13 11.37
CA ASN A 84 11.87 -3.58 11.53
C ASN A 84 10.60 -4.07 12.22
N ILE A 85 9.58 -4.38 11.42
CA ILE A 85 8.27 -4.83 11.90
C ILE A 85 8.35 -6.11 12.74
N LYS A 86 9.32 -7.00 12.49
CA LYS A 86 9.50 -8.21 13.30
C LYS A 86 9.88 -7.86 14.73
N GLN A 87 10.83 -6.94 14.90
CA GLN A 87 11.24 -6.46 16.23
C GLN A 87 10.11 -5.68 16.90
N ALA A 88 9.41 -4.81 16.18
CA ALA A 88 8.28 -4.05 16.73
C ALA A 88 7.15 -4.97 17.22
N LYS A 89 6.85 -6.05 16.48
CA LYS A 89 5.83 -7.02 16.85
C LYS A 89 6.26 -7.88 18.04
N LEU A 90 7.52 -8.30 18.09
CA LEU A 90 8.10 -9.01 19.22
C LEU A 90 8.02 -8.17 20.50
N ALA A 91 8.38 -6.89 20.42
CA ALA A 91 8.29 -5.95 21.54
C ALA A 91 6.84 -5.74 22.01
N ALA A 92 5.89 -5.60 21.07
CA ALA A 92 4.48 -5.48 21.40
C ALA A 92 3.92 -6.73 22.11
N ASP A 93 4.31 -7.93 21.65
CA ASP A 93 3.89 -9.20 22.25
C ASP A 93 4.48 -9.42 23.65
N MET A 94 5.71 -8.94 23.91
CA MET A 94 6.34 -8.94 25.23
C MET A 94 5.67 -7.99 26.22
N VAL A 95 5.15 -6.85 25.75
CA VAL A 95 4.39 -5.90 26.58
C VAL A 95 2.96 -6.41 26.85
N ALA A 96 2.35 -7.10 25.89
CA ALA A 96 0.99 -7.62 26.00
C ALA A 96 0.85 -8.88 26.89
N LYS A 97 1.96 -9.58 27.16
CA LYS A 97 2.03 -10.67 28.13
C LYS A 97 2.85 -10.23 29.35
N PRO A 98 2.27 -9.47 30.30
CA PRO A 98 2.95 -9.25 31.56
C PRO A 98 3.12 -10.62 32.23
N ASN A 99 4.36 -10.92 32.62
CA ASN A 99 4.81 -12.17 33.20
C ASN A 99 3.76 -12.77 34.16
N LEU A 100 3.35 -14.02 33.88
CA LEU A 100 2.76 -14.91 34.87
C LEU A 100 3.82 -15.35 35.87
#